data_AF-A0A953N406-F1
#
_entry.id   AF-A0A953N406-F1
#
_cell.length_a   1.000
_cell.length_b   1.000
_cell.length_c   1.000
_cell.angle_alpha   90.00
_cell.angle_beta   90.00
_cell.angle_gamma   90.00
#
_symmetry.space_group_name_H-M   'P 1'
#
loop_
_entity.id
_entity.type
_entity.pdbx_description
1 polymer ?
#
loop_
_entity_poly.entity_id
_entity_poly.type
_entity_poly.pdbx_seq_one_letter_code
_entity_poly.pdbx_strand_id
1 'polypeptide(L)'
;MLLVVGLGNPGKKYTKTRHNIGFQVIDNLKSLNLPRAILAKPKTFMNLSGKAIKSLIVKYKIPFTCLWVVHDDIDLPLGKTRISKNRGPAGHKGVKSIIKEIGTKNFNRFRIGIRPEKGKPKNIEKFVLQKFNKKEEQVIKEVIKKTNEEIIRLNENSCY
;
A
#
# COMPACT_ATOMS: atom_id res chain seq x y z
N MET A 1 -7.69 16.89 5.32
CA MET A 1 -6.85 16.50 4.17
C MET A 1 -6.46 15.04 4.34
N LEU A 2 -6.74 14.20 3.35
CA LEU A 2 -6.40 12.78 3.36
C LEU A 2 -4.93 12.58 2.92
N LEU A 3 -4.23 11.58 3.48
CA LEU A 3 -2.91 11.14 2.98
C LEU A 3 -2.99 9.69 2.52
N VAL A 4 -2.89 9.46 1.21
CA VAL A 4 -2.86 8.12 0.61
C VAL A 4 -1.42 7.78 0.20
N VAL A 5 -0.87 6.74 0.80
CA VAL A 5 0.52 6.32 0.59
C VAL A 5 0.57 4.92 0.00
N GLY A 6 1.21 4.80 -1.16
CA GLY A 6 1.55 3.50 -1.74
C GLY A 6 2.92 3.06 -1.25
N LEU A 7 3.03 1.85 -0.70
CA LEU A 7 4.33 1.27 -0.35
C LEU A 7 5.02 0.64 -1.56
N GLY A 8 6.35 0.69 -1.54
CA GLY A 8 7.22 0.20 -2.61
C GLY A 8 8.68 0.53 -2.35
N ASN A 9 9.57 -0.06 -3.14
CA ASN A 9 11.00 0.28 -3.16
C ASN A 9 11.32 1.19 -4.37
N PRO A 10 12.22 2.19 -4.21
CA PRO A 10 12.67 3.04 -5.30
C PRO A 10 13.67 2.31 -6.21
N GLY A 11 13.67 2.65 -7.50
CA GLY A 11 14.63 2.16 -8.49
C GLY A 11 14.03 1.19 -9.51
N LYS A 12 14.57 1.21 -10.74
CA LYS A 12 14.02 0.48 -11.89
C LYS A 12 13.85 -1.02 -11.62
N LYS A 13 14.79 -1.65 -10.90
CA LYS A 13 14.74 -3.08 -10.57
C LYS A 13 13.52 -3.53 -9.77
N TYR A 14 12.88 -2.63 -9.02
CA TYR A 14 11.68 -2.93 -8.24
C TYR A 14 10.38 -2.59 -8.97
N THR A 15 10.46 -2.07 -10.19
CA THR A 15 9.28 -1.74 -10.98
C THR A 15 8.49 -3.01 -11.28
N LYS A 16 7.18 -2.97 -11.01
CA LYS A 16 6.23 -4.10 -11.17
C LYS A 16 6.54 -5.35 -10.32
N THR A 17 7.35 -5.23 -9.27
CA THR A 17 7.43 -6.29 -8.25
C THR A 17 6.17 -6.30 -7.41
N ARG A 18 5.90 -7.43 -6.74
CA ARG A 18 4.75 -7.57 -5.82
C ARG A 18 4.79 -6.50 -4.73
N HIS A 19 5.96 -6.24 -4.15
CA HIS A 19 6.18 -5.20 -3.13
C HIS A 19 5.95 -3.77 -3.61
N ASN A 20 5.91 -3.54 -4.93
CA ASN A 20 5.66 -2.23 -5.51
C ASN A 20 4.22 -2.05 -5.99
N ILE A 21 3.29 -2.94 -5.62
CA ILE A 21 1.88 -2.79 -5.99
C ILE A 21 1.24 -1.52 -5.42
N GLY A 22 1.65 -1.09 -4.22
CA GLY A 22 1.20 0.17 -3.64
C GLY A 22 1.57 1.37 -4.50
N PHE A 23 2.78 1.40 -5.07
CA PHE A 23 3.17 2.44 -6.03
C PHE A 23 2.31 2.43 -7.29
N GLN A 24 2.00 1.24 -7.82
CA GLN A 24 1.17 1.11 -9.02
C GLN A 24 -0.26 1.63 -8.80
N VAL A 25 -0.83 1.41 -7.61
CA VAL A 25 -2.12 1.98 -7.21
C VAL A 25 -2.06 3.51 -7.22
N ILE A 26 -1.03 4.10 -6.59
CA ILE A 26 -0.86 5.57 -6.57
C ILE A 26 -0.68 6.14 -7.97
N ASP A 27 0.09 5.46 -8.83
CA ASP A 27 0.30 5.89 -10.21
C ASP A 27 -1.01 5.92 -11.00
N ASN A 28 -1.89 4.94 -10.80
CA ASN A 28 -3.20 4.92 -11.44
C ASN A 28 -4.20 5.90 -10.79
N LEU A 29 -4.14 6.14 -9.48
CA LEU A 29 -4.97 7.15 -8.80
C LEU A 29 -4.65 8.56 -9.25
N LYS A 30 -3.39 8.85 -9.58
CA LYS A 30 -2.96 10.18 -10.01
C LYS A 30 -3.78 10.70 -11.20
N SER A 31 -4.21 9.82 -12.11
CA SER A 31 -5.04 10.17 -13.26
C SER A 31 -6.54 10.28 -12.98
N LEU A 32 -7.00 9.90 -11.78
CA LEU A 32 -8.44 9.78 -11.46
C LEU A 32 -8.99 10.93 -10.61
N ASN A 33 -8.22 12.00 -10.40
CA ASN A 33 -8.56 13.19 -9.60
C ASN A 33 -9.16 12.86 -8.22
N LEU A 34 -8.31 12.80 -7.18
CA LEU A 34 -8.74 12.57 -5.80
C LEU A 34 -8.74 13.89 -5.01
N PRO A 35 -9.89 14.58 -4.87
CA PRO A 35 -9.93 15.89 -4.22
C PRO A 35 -9.57 15.78 -2.73
N ARG A 36 -8.92 16.83 -2.21
CA ARG A 36 -8.51 16.96 -0.79
C ARG A 36 -7.63 15.81 -0.28
N ALA A 37 -6.87 15.18 -1.18
CA ALA A 37 -5.94 14.12 -0.85
C ALA A 37 -4.51 14.43 -1.31
N ILE A 38 -3.55 14.03 -0.48
CA ILE A 38 -2.13 13.98 -0.82
C ILE A 38 -1.81 12.55 -1.22
N LEU A 39 -1.35 12.36 -2.45
CA LEU A 39 -0.86 11.06 -2.94
C LEU A 39 0.65 10.99 -2.76
N ALA A 40 1.16 9.92 -2.14
CA ALA A 40 2.58 9.78 -1.85
C ALA A 40 3.14 8.40 -2.21
N LYS A 41 4.37 8.40 -2.75
CA LYS A 41 5.23 7.23 -2.93
C LYS A 41 6.57 7.50 -2.25
N PRO A 42 6.85 6.91 -1.07
CA PRO A 42 8.11 7.12 -0.36
C PRO A 42 9.32 6.77 -1.23
N LYS A 43 10.32 7.66 -1.31
CA LYS A 43 11.61 7.36 -1.98
C LYS A 43 12.62 6.67 -1.07
N THR A 44 12.19 6.20 0.10
CA THR A 44 12.96 5.36 1.02
C THR A 44 12.81 3.88 0.66
N PHE A 45 13.74 3.03 1.10
CA PHE A 45 13.51 1.58 1.05
C PHE A 45 12.32 1.17 1.94
N MET A 46 11.72 0.02 1.63
CA MET A 46 10.51 -0.51 2.25
C MET A 46 10.59 -0.54 3.78
N ASN A 47 11.72 -0.96 4.35
CA ASN A 47 11.93 -1.02 5.79
C ASN A 47 12.11 0.36 6.46
N LEU A 48 12.20 1.44 5.67
CA LEU A 48 12.37 2.83 6.12
C LEU A 48 11.17 3.73 5.73
N SER A 49 10.11 3.17 5.14
CA SER A 49 8.92 3.91 4.72
C SER A 49 8.27 4.75 5.83
N GLY A 50 8.36 4.31 7.09
CA GLY A 50 7.82 5.04 8.23
C GLY A 50 8.44 6.43 8.39
N LYS A 51 9.73 6.61 8.06
CA LYS A 51 10.42 7.90 8.18
C LYS A 51 9.82 8.95 7.24
N ALA A 52 9.62 8.57 5.98
CA ALA A 52 9.02 9.43 4.97
C ALA A 52 7.57 9.77 5.33
N ILE A 53 6.79 8.76 5.76
CA ILE A 53 5.39 8.94 6.14
C ILE A 53 5.25 9.84 7.37
N LYS A 54 6.10 9.67 8.39
CA LYS A 54 6.14 10.55 9.57
C LYS A 54 6.41 12.00 9.19
N SER A 55 7.38 12.24 8.30
CA SER A 55 7.70 13.58 7.81
C SER A 55 6.49 14.23 7.11
N LEU A 56 5.75 13.47 6.28
CA LEU A 56 4.53 13.96 5.62
C LEU A 56 3.41 14.25 6.63
N ILE A 57 3.21 13.39 7.62
CA ILE A 57 2.21 13.59 8.68
C ILE A 57 2.50 14.89 9.44
N VAL A 58 3.74 15.11 9.86
CA VAL A 58 4.14 16.32 10.60
C VAL A 58 3.95 17.56 9.73
N LYS A 59 4.45 17.52 8.48
CA LYS A 59 4.39 18.67 7.56
C LYS A 59 2.96 19.12 7.26
N TYR A 60 2.06 18.17 7.02
CA TYR A 60 0.68 18.45 6.61
C TYR A 60 -0.35 18.28 7.74
N LYS A 61 0.11 18.07 8.98
CA LYS A 61 -0.72 17.90 10.19
C LYS A 61 -1.84 16.87 10.00
N ILE A 62 -1.49 15.70 9.45
CA ILE A 62 -2.47 14.67 9.07
C ILE A 62 -2.87 13.82 10.29
N PRO A 63 -4.15 13.73 10.67
CA PRO A 63 -4.61 12.79 11.68
C PRO A 63 -4.32 11.34 11.27
N PHE A 64 -3.95 10.48 12.20
CA PHE A 64 -3.63 9.08 11.87
C PHE A 64 -4.80 8.31 11.24
N THR A 65 -6.04 8.67 11.58
CA THR A 65 -7.26 8.13 10.95
C THR A 65 -7.39 8.50 9.47
N CYS A 66 -6.73 9.57 9.03
CA CYS A 66 -6.66 10.03 7.65
C CYS A 66 -5.37 9.60 6.93
N LEU A 67 -4.57 8.72 7.54
CA LEU A 67 -3.47 8.03 6.87
C LEU A 67 -3.99 6.72 6.28
N TRP A 68 -3.94 6.60 4.95
CA TRP A 68 -4.33 5.41 4.21
C TRP A 68 -3.12 4.82 3.53
N VAL A 69 -2.78 3.57 3.87
CA VAL A 69 -1.57 2.90 3.38
C VAL A 69 -1.95 1.74 2.47
N VAL A 70 -1.52 1.78 1.22
CA VAL A 70 -1.74 0.72 0.23
C VAL A 70 -0.48 -0.15 0.14
N HIS A 71 -0.63 -1.45 0.32
CA HIS A 71 0.50 -2.38 0.29
C HIS A 71 0.09 -3.81 -0.10
N ASP A 72 1.08 -4.62 -0.49
CA ASP A 72 0.89 -6.05 -0.75
C ASP A 72 0.72 -6.86 0.54
N ASP A 73 0.06 -8.01 0.43
CA ASP A 73 -0.23 -8.86 1.56
C ASP A 73 -0.16 -10.35 1.20
N ILE A 74 0.79 -11.05 1.80
CA ILE A 74 1.02 -12.48 1.56
C ILE A 74 0.03 -13.40 2.31
N ASP A 75 -0.77 -12.86 3.22
CA ASP A 75 -1.82 -13.61 3.90
C ASP A 75 -3.12 -13.64 3.09
N LEU A 76 -3.26 -12.76 2.11
CA LEU A 76 -4.44 -12.67 1.24
C LEU A 76 -4.16 -13.34 -0.13
N PRO A 77 -5.08 -14.18 -0.64
CA PRO A 77 -5.01 -14.71 -2.01
C PRO A 77 -4.86 -13.60 -3.06
N LEU A 78 -4.13 -13.89 -4.13
CA LEU A 78 -4.11 -13.03 -5.32
C LEU A 78 -5.54 -12.71 -5.76
N GLY A 79 -5.79 -11.46 -6.14
CA GLY A 79 -7.12 -11.00 -6.55
C GLY A 79 -8.01 -10.51 -5.40
N LYS A 80 -7.66 -10.81 -4.14
CA LYS A 80 -8.43 -10.36 -2.97
C LYS A 80 -7.87 -9.06 -2.41
N THR A 81 -8.74 -8.17 -1.99
CA THR A 81 -8.40 -6.93 -1.28
C THR A 81 -9.09 -6.92 0.07
N ARG A 82 -8.50 -6.22 1.04
CA ARG A 82 -9.11 -6.01 2.36
C ARG A 82 -8.66 -4.70 2.96
N ILE A 83 -9.60 -3.96 3.53
CA ILE A 83 -9.29 -2.80 4.36
C ILE A 83 -9.16 -3.25 5.82
N SER A 84 -8.14 -2.76 6.51
CA SER A 84 -7.94 -3.04 7.92
C SER A 84 -7.41 -1.82 8.67
N LYS A 85 -7.69 -1.77 9.97
CA LYS A 85 -7.26 -0.73 10.90
C LYS A 85 -6.88 -1.37 12.22
N ASN A 86 -5.96 -0.78 12.99
CA ASN A 86 -5.57 -1.27 14.32
C ASN A 86 -5.02 -2.71 14.36
N ARG A 87 -4.36 -3.16 13.28
CA ARG A 87 -3.75 -4.51 13.20
C ARG A 87 -2.23 -4.43 13.15
N GLY A 88 -1.56 -5.47 13.64
CA GLY A 88 -0.09 -5.60 13.56
C GLY A 88 0.43 -5.72 12.11
N PRO A 89 1.76 -5.71 11.91
CA PRO A 89 2.37 -5.68 10.59
C PRO A 89 2.33 -7.01 9.82
N ALA A 90 2.05 -8.14 10.49
CA ALA A 90 2.04 -9.48 9.87
C ALA A 90 3.31 -9.77 9.02
N GLY A 91 4.48 -9.38 9.53
CA GLY A 91 5.77 -9.56 8.84
C GLY A 91 6.10 -8.51 7.77
N HIS A 92 5.15 -7.66 7.36
CA HIS A 92 5.40 -6.65 6.33
C HIS A 92 6.33 -5.53 6.82
N LYS A 93 7.53 -5.43 6.22
CA LYS A 93 8.61 -4.51 6.66
C LYS A 93 8.21 -3.03 6.61
N GLY A 94 7.44 -2.61 5.60
CA GLY A 94 6.92 -1.24 5.50
C GLY A 94 5.92 -0.87 6.58
N VAL A 95 4.89 -1.70 6.81
CA VAL A 95 3.95 -1.51 7.92
C VAL A 95 4.65 -1.52 9.28
N LYS A 96 5.63 -2.43 9.49
CA LYS A 96 6.47 -2.44 10.70
C LYS A 96 7.21 -1.12 10.88
N SER A 97 7.80 -0.59 9.81
CA SER A 97 8.49 0.71 9.79
C SER A 97 7.54 1.85 10.18
N ILE A 98 6.34 1.90 9.59
CA ILE A 98 5.33 2.92 9.90
C ILE A 98 4.97 2.90 11.37
N ILE A 99 4.54 1.75 11.89
CA ILE A 99 4.12 1.60 13.30
C ILE A 99 5.25 2.03 14.24
N LYS A 100 6.51 1.65 13.93
CA LYS A 100 7.68 2.05 14.73
C LYS A 100 7.87 3.57 14.75
N GLU A 101 7.76 4.23 13.61
CA GLU A 101 8.08 5.65 13.47
C GLU A 101 6.98 6.58 13.99
N ILE A 102 5.70 6.21 13.80
CA ILE A 102 4.54 7.02 14.22
C ILE A 102 3.96 6.61 15.58
N GLY A 103 4.36 5.47 16.14
CA GLY A 103 3.97 5.02 17.48
C GLY A 103 2.54 4.47 17.60
N THR A 104 1.82 4.27 16.50
CA THR A 104 0.43 3.77 16.53
C THR A 104 0.12 2.80 15.40
N LYS A 105 -0.93 2.00 15.58
CA LYS A 105 -1.56 1.13 14.57
C LYS A 105 -2.85 1.73 14.01
N ASN A 106 -3.24 2.92 14.47
CA ASN A 106 -4.52 3.57 14.20
C ASN A 106 -4.53 4.31 12.85
N PHE A 107 -4.32 3.55 11.77
CA PHE A 107 -4.38 4.03 10.39
C PHE A 107 -4.99 2.96 9.49
N ASN A 108 -5.58 3.38 8.37
CA ASN A 108 -6.21 2.46 7.43
C ASN A 108 -5.17 1.82 6.52
N ARG A 109 -5.36 0.54 6.21
CA ARG A 109 -4.52 -0.20 5.28
C ARG A 109 -5.37 -0.88 4.21
N PHE A 110 -5.09 -0.55 2.96
CA PHE A 110 -5.62 -1.21 1.77
C PHE A 110 -4.65 -2.34 1.41
N ARG A 111 -5.02 -3.55 1.83
CA ARG A 111 -4.19 -4.76 1.71
C ARG A 111 -4.54 -5.43 0.39
N ILE A 112 -3.56 -5.61 -0.47
CA ILE A 112 -3.72 -6.29 -1.75
C ILE A 112 -3.08 -7.67 -1.69
N GLY A 113 -3.89 -8.71 -1.87
CA GLY A 113 -3.43 -10.08 -1.81
C GLY A 113 -2.49 -10.45 -2.94
N ILE A 114 -1.39 -11.11 -2.58
CA ILE A 114 -0.37 -11.61 -3.51
C ILE A 114 -0.07 -13.10 -3.31
N ARG A 115 -0.81 -13.79 -2.42
CA ARG A 115 -0.58 -15.20 -2.14
C ARG A 115 -0.94 -16.05 -3.37
N PRO A 116 -0.02 -16.89 -3.87
CA PRO A 116 -0.31 -17.85 -4.93
C PRO A 116 -1.39 -18.87 -4.53
N GLU A 117 -2.04 -19.46 -5.52
CA GLU A 117 -3.00 -20.55 -5.33
C GLU A 117 -2.38 -21.76 -4.64
N LYS A 118 -1.11 -22.07 -4.97
CA LYS A 118 -0.33 -23.15 -4.36
C LYS A 118 0.04 -22.92 -2.88
N GLY A 119 -0.42 -21.82 -2.28
CA GLY A 119 -0.15 -21.46 -0.89
C GLY A 119 1.02 -20.49 -0.71
N LYS A 120 1.44 -20.30 0.54
CA LYS A 120 2.51 -19.36 0.89
C LYS A 120 3.87 -19.86 0.39
N PRO A 121 4.66 -19.00 -0.28
CA PRO A 121 6.03 -19.35 -0.67
C PRO A 121 6.92 -19.59 0.56
N LYS A 122 7.88 -20.51 0.44
CA LYS A 122 8.88 -20.78 1.50
C LYS A 122 9.70 -19.53 1.85
N ASN A 123 10.12 -18.77 0.84
CA ASN A 123 10.87 -17.52 1.03
C ASN A 123 10.02 -16.32 0.58
N ILE A 124 9.34 -15.71 1.55
CA ILE A 124 8.45 -14.57 1.32
C ILE A 124 9.25 -13.34 0.86
N GLU A 125 10.43 -13.08 1.44
CA GLU A 125 11.24 -11.89 1.12
C GLU A 125 11.72 -11.88 -0.34
N LYS A 126 12.09 -13.05 -0.86
CA LYS A 126 12.45 -13.19 -2.27
C LYS A 126 11.20 -13.08 -3.16
N PHE A 127 10.10 -13.70 -2.75
CA PHE A 127 8.86 -13.71 -3.53
C PHE A 127 8.27 -12.31 -3.74
N VAL A 128 8.24 -11.47 -2.69
CA VAL A 128 7.69 -10.11 -2.80
C VAL A 128 8.51 -9.21 -3.74
N LEU A 129 9.79 -9.53 -3.96
CA LEU A 129 10.64 -8.82 -4.91
C LEU A 129 10.55 -9.37 -6.34
N GLN A 130 9.81 -10.45 -6.58
CA GLN A 130 9.56 -10.95 -7.92
C GLN A 130 8.42 -10.18 -8.59
N LYS A 131 8.44 -10.14 -9.92
CA LYS A 131 7.35 -9.61 -10.74
C LYS A 131 6.20 -10.59 -10.84
N PHE A 132 5.00 -10.08 -11.08
CA PHE A 132 3.85 -10.88 -11.49
C PHE A 132 4.11 -11.50 -12.87
N ASN A 133 3.64 -12.73 -13.09
CA ASN A 133 3.61 -13.33 -14.42
C ASN A 133 2.44 -12.76 -15.25
N LYS A 134 2.39 -13.07 -16.55
CA LYS A 134 1.37 -12.51 -17.46
C LYS A 134 -0.09 -12.74 -17.01
N LYS A 135 -0.40 -13.91 -16.43
CA LYS A 135 -1.74 -14.23 -15.93
C LYS A 135 -2.05 -13.43 -14.66
N GLU A 136 -1.09 -13.37 -13.74
CA GLU A 136 -1.23 -12.59 -12.51
C GLU A 136 -1.35 -11.08 -12.83
N GLU A 137 -0.64 -10.56 -13.82
CA GLU A 137 -0.72 -9.15 -14.24
C GLU A 137 -2.12 -8.75 -14.68
N GLN A 138 -2.88 -9.65 -15.34
CA GLN A 138 -4.28 -9.39 -15.71
C GLN A 138 -5.14 -9.22 -14.46
N VAL A 139 -5.01 -10.12 -13.48
CA VAL A 139 -5.71 -10.04 -12.20
C VAL A 139 -5.32 -8.76 -11.45
N ILE A 140 -4.03 -8.40 -11.43
CA ILE A 140 -3.55 -7.21 -10.73
C ILE A 140 -4.08 -5.92 -11.33
N LYS A 141 -4.24 -5.82 -12.67
CA LYS A 141 -4.86 -4.66 -13.30
C LYS A 141 -6.28 -4.42 -12.78
N GLU A 142 -7.09 -5.47 -12.69
CA GLU A 142 -8.44 -5.38 -12.14
C GLU A 142 -8.44 -5.02 -10.66
N VAL A 143 -7.54 -5.61 -9.87
CA VAL A 143 -7.40 -5.32 -8.45
C VAL A 143 -7.01 -3.86 -8.20
N ILE A 144 -6.08 -3.31 -9.00
CA ILE A 144 -5.69 -1.90 -8.91
C ILE A 144 -6.91 -1.02 -9.20
N LYS A 145 -7.66 -1.31 -10.27
CA LYS A 145 -8.87 -0.57 -10.61
C LYS A 145 -9.89 -0.58 -9.46
N LYS A 146 -10.23 -1.77 -8.94
CA LYS A 146 -11.15 -1.93 -7.81
C LYS A 146 -10.67 -1.22 -6.54
N THR A 147 -9.36 -1.27 -6.27
CA THR A 147 -8.77 -0.57 -5.11
C THR A 147 -8.90 0.95 -5.25
N ASN A 148 -8.73 1.47 -6.47
CA ASN A 148 -8.86 2.90 -6.73
C ASN A 148 -10.30 3.39 -6.63
N GLU A 149 -11.24 2.63 -7.18
CA GLU A 149 -12.69 2.89 -7.04
C GLU A 149 -13.08 2.93 -5.55
N GLU A 150 -12.61 1.97 -4.75
CA GLU A 150 -12.88 1.95 -3.31
C GLU A 150 -12.25 3.13 -2.57
N ILE A 151 -11.02 3.53 -2.92
CA ILE A 151 -10.36 4.72 -2.35
C ILE A 151 -11.16 5.99 -2.67
N ILE A 152 -11.63 6.15 -3.91
CA ILE A 152 -12.43 7.32 -4.32
C ILE A 152 -13.75 7.35 -3.54
N ARG A 153 -14.49 6.24 -3.56
CA ARG A 153 -15.77 6.08 -2.85
C ARG A 153 -15.66 6.38 -1.35
N LEU A 154 -14.60 5.91 -0.71
CA LEU A 154 -14.40 6.17 0.72
C LEU A 154 -13.96 7.63 0.97
N ASN A 155 -13.20 8.25 0.07
CA ASN A 155 -12.75 9.63 0.23
C ASN A 155 -13.92 10.62 0.21
N GLU A 156 -14.93 10.36 -0.62
CA GLU A 156 -16.18 11.14 -0.64
C GLU A 156 -16.88 11.18 0.73
N ASN A 157 -16.63 10.20 1.60
CA ASN A 157 -17.29 10.01 2.89
C ASN A 157 -16.34 10.15 4.11
N SER A 158 -15.07 10.50 3.92
CA SER A 158 -14.04 10.41 4.97
C SER A 158 -13.33 11.74 5.26
N CYS A 159 -12.99 11.96 6.53
CA CYS A 159 -12.08 13.03 6.97
C CYS A 159 -12.52 14.46 6.61
N TYR A 160 -13.82 14.73 6.77
CA TYR A 160 -14.38 16.07 6.91
C TYR A 160 -14.32 16.52 8.37
#